data_AF-A0A5B6TE48-F1
#
_entry.id   AF-A0A5B6TE48-F1
#
_cell.length_a   1.000
_cell.length_b   1.000
_cell.length_c   1.000
_cell.angle_alpha   90.00
_cell.angle_beta   90.00
_cell.angle_gamma   90.00
#
_symmetry.space_group_name_H-M   'P 1'
#
loop_
_entity.id
_entity.type
_entity.pdbx_description
1 polymer ?
#
loop_
_entity_poly.entity_id
_entity_poly.type
_entity_poly.pdbx_seq_one_letter_code
_entity_poly.pdbx_strand_id
1 'polypeptide(L)'
;MLLMVLPMLLLYSCGTARRSEPILGPLALQTQQLENGRVVFMQNCQRCHPLGEAGLGPSLNNIPLPGVALRFRVRSKAFFLGIGRMPSFKKHEISREQMDELVVYMKALRRHKTNDAVASQ
;
A
#
# COMPACT_ATOMS: atom_id res chain seq x y z
N MET A 1 -50.36 -10.50 -22.75
CA MET A 1 -49.23 -9.71 -23.30
C MET A 1 -48.44 -8.99 -22.20
N LEU A 2 -48.14 -9.65 -21.07
CA LEU A 2 -47.45 -9.02 -19.94
C LEU A 2 -46.48 -9.98 -19.23
N LEU A 3 -45.80 -10.84 -20.00
CA LEU A 3 -44.89 -11.84 -19.43
C LEU A 3 -43.61 -12.05 -20.27
N MET A 4 -43.21 -11.05 -21.05
CA MET A 4 -41.97 -11.08 -21.85
C MET A 4 -41.24 -9.74 -21.81
N VAL A 5 -40.92 -9.24 -20.61
CA VAL A 5 -40.02 -8.07 -20.49
C VAL A 5 -38.91 -8.28 -19.45
N LEU A 6 -38.87 -9.44 -18.78
CA LEU A 6 -37.99 -9.65 -17.63
C LEU A 6 -36.54 -10.15 -17.91
N PRO A 7 -36.11 -10.64 -19.10
CA PRO A 7 -34.72 -11.09 -19.21
C PRO A 7 -33.73 -9.97 -19.59
N MET A 8 -34.18 -8.74 -19.86
CA MET A 8 -33.31 -7.69 -20.42
C MET A 8 -32.58 -6.82 -19.38
N LEU A 9 -32.90 -6.93 -18.09
CA LEU A 9 -32.22 -6.15 -17.03
C LEU A 9 -30.92 -6.78 -16.50
N LEU A 10 -30.65 -8.05 -16.80
CA LEU A 10 -29.49 -8.75 -16.22
C LEU A 10 -28.17 -8.53 -16.99
N LEU A 11 -28.21 -7.93 -18.18
CA LEU A 11 -27.00 -7.69 -19.00
C LEU A 11 -26.36 -6.30 -18.80
N TYR A 12 -26.98 -5.41 -18.02
CA TYR A 12 -26.44 -4.07 -17.76
C TYR A 12 -25.47 -4.01 -16.56
N SER A 13 -25.24 -5.13 -15.86
CA SER A 13 -24.27 -5.19 -14.76
C SER A 13 -22.86 -5.57 -15.20
N CYS A 14 -22.49 -5.30 -16.46
CA CYS A 14 -21.09 -5.11 -16.85
C CYS A 14 -20.65 -3.68 -16.48
N GLY A 15 -20.93 -3.26 -15.24
CA GLY A 15 -20.25 -2.13 -14.63
C GLY A 15 -18.81 -2.56 -14.43
N THR A 16 -17.96 -2.32 -15.44
CA THR A 16 -16.52 -2.31 -15.24
C THR A 16 -16.30 -1.40 -14.05
N ALA A 17 -15.95 -1.97 -12.90
CA ALA A 17 -15.48 -1.19 -11.78
C ALA A 17 -14.28 -0.45 -12.35
N ARG A 18 -14.47 0.83 -12.73
CA ARG A 18 -13.36 1.68 -13.10
C ARG A 18 -12.48 1.67 -11.87
N ARG A 19 -11.41 0.88 -11.95
CA ARG A 19 -10.24 1.03 -11.08
C ARG A 19 -9.66 2.36 -11.52
N SER A 20 -10.29 3.45 -11.07
CA SER A 20 -9.91 4.79 -11.46
C SER A 20 -8.43 4.91 -11.13
N GLU A 21 -7.62 5.25 -12.12
CA GLU A 21 -6.24 5.63 -11.87
C GLU A 21 -6.25 6.76 -10.82
N PRO A 22 -5.36 6.71 -9.82
CA PRO A 22 -5.27 7.78 -8.84
C PRO A 22 -5.09 9.12 -9.57
N ILE A 23 -5.78 10.17 -9.11
CA ILE A 23 -5.84 11.48 -9.78
C ILE A 23 -4.43 12.08 -9.99
N LEU A 24 -3.47 11.79 -9.10
CA LEU A 24 -2.08 12.23 -9.20
C LEU A 24 -1.16 11.33 -10.05
N GLY A 25 -1.68 10.22 -10.60
CA GLY A 25 -0.88 9.26 -11.35
C GLY A 25 0.06 8.44 -10.45
N PRO A 26 1.04 7.74 -11.03
CA PRO A 26 1.98 6.90 -10.28
C PRO A 26 2.99 7.73 -9.48
N LEU A 27 3.41 7.22 -8.32
CA LEU A 27 4.48 7.80 -7.50
C LEU A 27 5.74 8.00 -8.34
N ALA A 28 6.20 9.26 -8.48
CA ALA A 28 7.42 9.59 -9.19
C ALA A 28 8.66 9.18 -8.40
N LEU A 29 9.44 8.24 -8.96
CA LEU A 29 10.62 7.66 -8.33
C LEU A 29 11.87 8.42 -8.79
N GLN A 30 12.22 9.46 -8.06
CA GLN A 30 13.20 10.47 -8.50
C GLN A 30 14.65 10.15 -8.11
N THR A 31 14.86 9.15 -7.23
CA THR A 31 16.20 8.83 -6.71
C THR A 31 16.41 7.32 -6.66
N GLN A 32 17.66 6.88 -6.79
CA GLN A 32 18.02 5.47 -6.69
C GLN A 32 17.61 4.88 -5.32
N GLN A 33 17.78 5.64 -4.24
CA GLN A 33 17.39 5.23 -2.90
C GLN A 33 15.87 4.94 -2.80
N LEU A 34 15.07 5.74 -3.50
CA LEU A 34 13.62 5.57 -3.53
C LEU A 34 13.21 4.34 -4.37
N GLU A 35 13.88 4.09 -5.49
CA GLU A 35 13.70 2.88 -6.30
C GLU A 35 14.08 1.61 -5.54
N ASN A 36 15.26 1.60 -4.90
CA ASN A 36 15.69 0.47 -4.09
C ASN A 36 14.69 0.18 -2.96
N GLY A 37 14.21 1.23 -2.29
CA GLY A 37 13.17 1.11 -1.27
C GLY A 37 11.86 0.54 -1.80
N ARG A 38 11.47 0.91 -3.03
CA ARG A 38 10.33 0.32 -3.73
C ARG A 38 10.53 -1.17 -3.97
N VAL A 39 11.70 -1.59 -4.44
CA VAL A 39 12.00 -3.01 -4.68
C VAL A 39 11.84 -3.81 -3.39
N VAL A 40 12.41 -3.33 -2.28
CA VAL A 40 12.27 -3.97 -0.97
C VAL A 40 10.79 -4.06 -0.56
N PHE A 41 10.01 -2.99 -0.75
CA PHE A 41 8.57 -2.97 -0.46
C PHE A 41 7.79 -3.97 -1.31
N MET A 42 8.07 -4.04 -2.61
CA MET A 42 7.36 -4.93 -3.55
C MET A 42 7.62 -6.39 -3.23
N GLN A 43 8.83 -6.74 -2.81
CA GLN A 43 9.21 -8.09 -2.44
C GLN A 43 8.60 -8.54 -1.10
N ASN A 44 8.53 -7.63 -0.12
CA ASN A 44 8.26 -8.00 1.27
C ASN A 44 6.91 -7.52 1.83
N CYS A 45 6.35 -6.42 1.32
CA CYS A 45 5.19 -5.74 1.90
C CYS A 45 3.94 -5.81 1.02
N GLN A 46 4.11 -5.70 -0.31
CA GLN A 46 3.02 -5.62 -1.30
C GLN A 46 1.96 -6.71 -1.16
N ARG A 47 2.35 -7.92 -0.77
CA ARG A 47 1.44 -9.07 -0.68
C ARG A 47 0.32 -8.86 0.36
N CYS A 48 0.61 -8.12 1.44
CA CYS A 48 -0.37 -7.83 2.49
C CYS A 48 -0.85 -6.36 2.46
N HIS A 49 0.00 -5.46 1.97
CA HIS A 49 -0.22 -4.01 1.90
C HIS A 49 -0.12 -3.52 0.44
N PRO A 50 -1.11 -3.85 -0.41
CA PRO A 50 -1.02 -3.62 -1.84
C PRO A 50 -0.89 -2.13 -2.14
N LEU A 51 0.24 -1.74 -2.75
CA LEU A 51 0.61 -0.34 -3.04
C LEU A 51 0.59 0.58 -1.81
N GLY A 52 0.70 -0.01 -0.60
CA GLY A 52 0.58 0.72 0.67
C GLY A 52 -0.86 1.00 1.11
N GLU A 53 -1.88 0.57 0.36
CA GLU A 53 -3.28 0.60 0.77
C GLU A 53 -3.59 -0.54 1.75
N ALA A 54 -4.81 -0.51 2.30
CA ALA A 54 -5.32 -1.60 3.11
C ALA A 54 -5.52 -2.86 2.26
N GLY A 55 -5.17 -4.01 2.84
CA GLY A 55 -5.34 -5.32 2.24
C GLY A 55 -5.56 -6.36 3.34
N LEU A 56 -4.65 -7.32 3.46
CA LEU A 56 -4.62 -8.22 4.63
C LEU A 56 -4.14 -7.51 5.90
N GLY A 57 -3.37 -6.42 5.74
CA GLY A 57 -2.98 -5.52 6.81
C GLY A 57 -3.57 -4.12 6.61
N PRO A 58 -3.39 -3.22 7.61
CA PRO A 58 -3.83 -1.83 7.49
C PRO A 58 -3.08 -1.09 6.37
N SER A 59 -3.65 0.02 5.90
CA SER A 59 -2.93 0.92 4.99
C SER A 59 -1.67 1.46 5.65
N LEU A 60 -0.58 1.55 4.89
CA LEU A 60 0.71 2.07 5.33
C LEU A 60 0.95 3.51 4.86
N ASN A 61 0.25 3.92 3.80
CA ASN A 61 0.39 5.23 3.16
C ASN A 61 -0.37 6.36 3.89
N ASN A 62 -1.02 6.10 5.02
CA ASN A 62 -1.69 7.13 5.82
C ASN A 62 -1.23 7.14 7.30
N ILE A 63 -0.25 6.31 7.68
CA ILE A 63 0.18 6.22 9.07
C ILE A 63 1.28 7.25 9.36
N PRO A 64 1.07 8.22 10.27
CA PRO A 64 2.03 9.28 10.57
C PRO A 64 3.14 8.82 11.54
N LEU A 65 3.79 7.68 11.27
CA LEU A 65 4.89 7.20 12.12
C LEU A 65 6.24 7.83 11.76
N PRO A 66 7.09 8.15 12.75
CA PRO A 66 8.48 8.52 12.51
C PRO A 66 9.28 7.31 11.98
N GLY A 67 10.38 7.57 11.29
CA GLY A 67 11.19 6.52 10.66
C GLY A 67 11.67 5.45 11.65
N VAL A 68 12.06 5.83 12.86
CA VAL A 68 12.47 4.89 13.92
C VAL A 68 11.34 3.94 14.33
N ALA A 69 10.11 4.43 14.43
CA ALA A 69 8.95 3.61 14.76
C ALA A 69 8.56 2.68 13.60
N LEU A 70 8.71 3.12 12.35
CA LEU A 70 8.55 2.26 11.18
C LEU A 70 9.58 1.11 11.19
N ARG A 71 10.86 1.42 11.39
CA ARG A 71 11.92 0.41 11.50
C ARG A 71 11.62 -0.59 12.63
N PHE A 72 11.24 -0.07 13.79
CA PHE A 72 10.87 -0.91 14.93
C PHE A 72 9.70 -1.82 14.56
N ARG A 73 8.63 -1.30 13.94
CA ARG A 73 7.46 -2.10 13.53
C ARG A 73 7.85 -3.23 12.58
N VAL A 74 8.63 -2.94 11.53
CA VAL A 74 9.07 -3.93 10.54
C VAL A 74 9.96 -5.02 11.15
N ARG A 75 10.75 -4.67 12.18
CA ARG A 75 11.61 -5.62 12.90
C ARG A 75 10.99 -6.24 14.16
N SER A 76 9.83 -5.74 14.58
CA SER A 76 9.17 -6.20 15.79
C SER A 76 8.31 -7.41 15.47
N LYS A 77 8.28 -8.37 16.40
CA LYS A 77 7.24 -9.38 16.44
C LYS A 77 5.96 -8.74 17.00
N ALA A 78 5.32 -7.87 16.21
CA ALA A 78 4.05 -7.22 16.56
C ALA A 78 2.93 -8.24 16.92
N PHE A 79 3.16 -9.51 16.58
CA PHE A 79 2.42 -10.67 17.07
C PHE A 79 2.21 -10.68 18.60
N PHE A 80 3.22 -10.32 19.41
CA PHE A 80 3.14 -10.46 20.88
C PHE A 80 2.14 -9.51 21.55
N LEU A 81 1.74 -8.43 20.89
CA LEU A 81 0.76 -7.47 21.41
C LEU A 81 -0.68 -7.74 20.91
N GLY A 82 -0.92 -8.84 20.18
CA GLY A 82 -2.23 -9.17 19.62
C GLY A 82 -2.65 -8.30 18.43
N ILE A 83 -1.78 -7.38 17.98
CA ILE A 83 -2.05 -6.44 16.89
C ILE A 83 -1.61 -7.06 15.55
N GLY A 84 -2.27 -8.16 15.17
CA GLY A 84 -2.13 -8.79 13.86
C GLY A 84 -0.91 -9.68 13.66
N ARG A 85 -0.92 -10.44 12.55
CA ARG A 85 0.09 -11.45 12.19
C ARG A 85 1.19 -10.90 11.27
N MET A 86 1.54 -9.62 11.37
CA MET A 86 2.58 -9.03 10.52
C MET A 86 3.92 -9.76 10.76
N PRO A 87 4.57 -10.30 9.73
CA PRO A 87 5.86 -10.97 9.88
C PRO A 87 6.93 -9.97 10.31
N SER A 88 7.89 -10.44 11.10
CA SER A 88 9.05 -9.68 11.54
C SER A 88 10.22 -9.97 10.63
N PHE A 89 10.81 -8.94 10.02
CA PHE A 89 11.95 -9.09 9.11
C PHE A 89 13.28 -8.90 9.86
N LYS A 90 14.13 -9.93 9.83
CA LYS A 90 15.46 -9.94 10.44
C LYS A 90 16.49 -9.24 9.54
N LYS A 91 17.66 -8.96 10.10
CA LYS A 91 18.75 -8.26 9.40
C LYS A 91 19.28 -8.97 8.14
N HIS A 92 19.13 -10.29 8.05
CA HIS A 92 19.55 -11.06 6.87
C HIS A 92 18.48 -11.10 5.78
N GLU A 93 17.21 -10.81 6.11
CA GLU A 93 16.11 -10.73 5.15
C GLU A 93 16.01 -9.31 4.58
N ILE A 94 16.11 -8.31 5.46
CA ILE A 94 16.20 -6.90 5.10
C ILE A 94 17.41 -6.30 5.82
N SER A 95 18.43 -5.96 5.04
CA SER A 95 19.68 -5.38 5.50
C SER A 95 19.46 -4.02 6.20
N ARG A 96 20.52 -3.46 6.76
CA ARG A 96 20.41 -2.14 7.40
C ARG A 96 20.12 -1.04 6.37
N GLU A 97 20.83 -1.09 5.25
CA GLU A 97 20.68 -0.18 4.11
C GLU A 97 19.31 -0.31 3.44
N GLN A 98 18.88 -1.54 3.13
CA GLN A 98 17.56 -1.81 2.57
C GLN A 98 16.42 -1.32 3.47
N MET A 99 16.60 -1.39 4.79
CA MET A 99 15.63 -0.86 5.74
C MET A 99 15.53 0.68 5.66
N ASP A 100 16.65 1.37 5.45
CA ASP A 100 16.67 2.82 5.34
C ASP A 100 16.03 3.30 4.03
N GLU A 101 16.33 2.60 2.92
CA GLU A 101 15.68 2.78 1.63
C GLU A 101 14.16 2.52 1.71
N LEU A 102 13.76 1.43 2.35
CA LEU A 102 12.35 1.10 2.59
C LEU A 102 11.63 2.21 3.34
N VAL A 103 12.23 2.76 4.41
CA VAL A 103 11.63 3.86 5.17
C VAL A 103 11.50 5.13 4.33
N VAL A 104 12.47 5.42 3.46
CA VAL A 104 12.36 6.53 2.50
C VAL A 104 11.18 6.33 1.57
N TYR A 105 11.03 5.14 1.01
CA TYR A 105 9.89 4.78 0.16
C TYR A 105 8.54 4.87 0.88
N MET A 106 8.42 4.35 2.10
CA MET A 106 7.19 4.45 2.89
C MET A 106 6.79 5.90 3.20
N LYS A 107 7.77 6.78 3.43
CA LYS A 107 7.51 8.21 3.61
C LYS A 107 7.05 8.88 2.31
N ALA A 108 7.62 8.49 1.17
CA ALA A 108 7.20 8.99 -0.14
C ALA A 108 5.77 8.54 -0.48
N LEU A 109 5.43 7.26 -0.25
CA LEU A 109 4.06 6.73 -0.39
C LEU A 109 3.06 7.54 0.44
N ARG A 110 3.41 7.90 1.68
CA ARG A 110 2.53 8.72 2.51
C ARG A 110 2.31 10.11 1.95
N ARG A 111 3.39 10.78 1.54
CA ARG A 111 3.30 12.12 0.94
C ARG A 111 2.44 12.11 -0.31
N HIS A 112 2.59 11.09 -1.16
CA HIS A 112 1.75 10.91 -2.33
C HIS A 112 0.27 10.81 -1.95
N LYS A 113 -0.10 9.91 -1.02
CA LYS A 113 -1.48 9.77 -0.56
C LYS A 113 -2.06 11.08 0.02
N THR A 114 -1.26 11.85 0.76
CA THR A 114 -1.67 13.16 1.26
C THR A 114 -1.94 14.14 0.12
N ASN A 115 -1.06 14.20 -0.89
CA ASN A 115 -1.27 15.03 -2.06
C ASN A 115 -2.51 14.61 -2.85
N ASP A 116 -2.75 13.29 -2.98
CA ASP A 116 -3.95 12.72 -3.62
C ASP A 116 -5.22 13.17 -2.93
N ALA A 117 -5.24 13.11 -1.60
CA ALA A 117 -6.38 13.51 -0.80
C ALA A 117 -6.64 15.03 -0.86
N VAL A 118 -5.61 15.87 -1.00
CA VAL A 118 -5.75 17.32 -1.17
C VAL A 118 -6.26 17.67 -2.57
N ALA A 119 -5.76 17.00 -3.62
CA ALA A 119 -6.18 17.26 -5.00
C ALA A 119 -7.60 16.78 -5.33
N SER A 120 -8.18 15.90 -4.51
CA SER A 120 -9.56 15.41 -4.65
C SER A 120 -10.62 16.25 -3.91
N GLN A 121 -10.22 17.34 -3.24
CA GLN A 121 -11.10 18.29 -2.55
C GLN A 121 -11.34 19.51 -3.42
#